data_AF-A0A8X6KWF0-F1
#
_entry.id   AF-A0A8X6KWF0-F1
#
_cell.length_a   1.000
_cell.length_b   1.000
_cell.length_c   1.000
_cell.angle_alpha   90.00
_cell.angle_beta   90.00
_cell.angle_gamma   90.00
#
_symmetry.space_group_name_H-M   'P 1'
#
loop_
_entity.id
_entity.type
_entity.pdbx_description
1 polymer ?
#
loop_
_entity_poly.entity_id
_entity_poly.type
_entity_poly.pdbx_seq_one_letter_code
_entity_poly.pdbx_strand_id
1 'polypeptide(L)'
;SNNKIDKTACCKLMIAAGGRPVTFHRAFDLTEDDRALNDVITLGFKTILTSGRCKTASEGISTIKNLIDRAGSEISIMPGSGINPLNIKRIAEETGAEEFHSSGQDPERRPVIVEDFVVKGTTSYPLSDELSVKKMRKILDELQFQDKAKYY
;
A
#
# COMPACT_ATOMS: atom_id res chain seq x y z
N SER A 1 -12.17 20.45 9.58
CA SER A 1 -11.29 20.28 8.39
C SER A 1 -9.83 20.50 8.79
N ASN A 2 -9.29 19.61 9.63
CA ASN A 2 -7.91 19.74 10.16
C ASN A 2 -7.02 18.56 9.73
N ASN A 3 -7.39 17.85 8.65
CA ASN A 3 -6.67 16.65 8.19
C ASN A 3 -6.39 15.65 9.31
N LYS A 4 -7.37 15.45 10.20
CA LYS A 4 -7.35 14.47 11.28
C LYS A 4 -8.31 13.34 10.95
N ILE A 5 -8.02 12.17 11.49
CA ILE A 5 -8.90 11.02 11.40
C ILE A 5 -10.21 11.34 12.12
N ASP A 6 -11.33 11.21 11.40
CA ASP A 6 -12.66 11.28 11.99
C ASP A 6 -12.99 9.96 12.69
N LYS A 7 -12.67 9.90 13.98
CA LYS A 7 -12.86 8.69 14.81
C LYS A 7 -14.32 8.28 14.90
N THR A 8 -15.25 9.24 14.92
CA THR A 8 -16.68 8.98 15.01
C THR A 8 -17.19 8.32 13.73
N ALA A 9 -16.81 8.85 12.56
CA ALA A 9 -17.14 8.24 11.28
C ALA A 9 -16.49 6.86 11.13
N CYS A 10 -15.21 6.73 11.48
CA CYS A 10 -14.50 5.45 11.42
C CYS A 10 -15.15 4.40 12.33
N CYS A 11 -15.52 4.74 13.56
CA CYS A 11 -16.20 3.82 14.48
C CYS A 11 -17.50 3.25 13.88
N LYS A 12 -18.31 4.11 13.23
CA LYS A 12 -19.53 3.65 12.53
C LYS A 12 -19.22 2.67 11.40
N LEU A 13 -18.17 2.93 10.61
CA LEU A 13 -17.71 2.04 9.54
C LEU A 13 -17.19 0.71 10.09
N MET A 14 -16.44 0.74 11.19
CA MET A 14 -15.93 -0.47 11.85
C MET A 14 -17.07 -1.34 12.40
N ILE A 15 -18.10 -0.73 12.99
CA ILE A 15 -19.32 -1.45 13.41
C ILE A 15 -20.01 -2.08 12.21
N ALA A 16 -20.20 -1.31 11.13
CA ALA A 16 -20.83 -1.81 9.91
C ALA A 16 -20.04 -2.94 9.22
N ALA A 17 -18.71 -2.93 9.34
CA ALA A 17 -17.85 -3.99 8.81
C ALA A 17 -18.07 -5.35 9.51
N GLY A 18 -18.65 -5.34 10.72
CA GLY A 18 -19.10 -6.54 11.42
C GLY A 18 -17.96 -7.51 11.76
N GLY A 19 -16.83 -6.98 12.23
CA GLY A 19 -15.66 -7.78 12.63
C GLY A 19 -14.76 -8.25 11.49
N ARG A 20 -15.06 -7.90 10.23
CA ARG A 20 -14.15 -8.15 9.11
C ARG A 20 -12.87 -7.32 9.26
N PRO A 21 -11.71 -7.82 8.82
CA PRO A 21 -10.51 -7.01 8.72
C PRO A 21 -10.77 -5.78 7.85
N VAL A 22 -10.39 -4.60 8.35
CA VAL A 22 -10.55 -3.33 7.63
C VAL A 22 -9.19 -2.69 7.43
N THR A 23 -8.96 -2.18 6.22
CA THR A 23 -7.77 -1.41 5.86
C THR A 23 -8.10 0.08 5.87
N PHE A 24 -7.31 0.89 6.59
CA PHE A 24 -7.35 2.34 6.45
C PHE A 24 -6.56 2.73 5.20
N HIS A 25 -7.26 3.19 4.18
CA HIS A 25 -6.66 3.50 2.87
C HIS A 25 -5.77 4.76 2.89
N ARG A 26 -5.31 5.20 1.72
CA ARG A 26 -4.39 6.33 1.53
C ARG A 26 -4.86 7.71 2.00
N ALA A 27 -6.08 7.88 2.51
CA ALA A 27 -6.40 9.07 3.29
C ALA A 27 -5.43 9.27 4.49
N PHE A 28 -4.75 8.21 4.92
CA PHE A 28 -3.67 8.30 5.91
C PHE A 28 -2.53 9.22 5.43
N ASP A 29 -2.21 9.20 4.13
CA ASP A 29 -1.15 10.02 3.54
C ASP A 29 -1.44 11.51 3.64
N LEU A 30 -2.72 11.90 3.82
CA LEU A 30 -3.15 13.29 3.98
C LEU A 30 -3.17 13.73 5.45
N THR A 31 -2.85 12.84 6.39
CA THR A 31 -2.91 13.10 7.83
C THR A 31 -1.51 13.40 8.37
N GLU A 32 -1.26 14.64 8.80
CA GLU A 32 0.02 15.09 9.37
C GLU A 32 0.06 15.03 10.91
N ASP A 33 -0.96 14.44 11.56
CA ASP A 33 -1.02 14.29 13.01
C ASP A 33 -0.21 13.07 13.48
N ASP A 34 0.71 13.25 14.42
CA ASP A 34 1.53 12.16 14.99
C ASP A 34 0.71 11.07 15.68
N ARG A 35 -0.52 11.39 16.11
CA ARG A 35 -1.46 10.46 16.74
C ARG A 35 -2.18 9.57 15.74
N ALA A 36 -2.09 9.85 14.44
CA ALA A 36 -2.86 9.16 13.41
C ALA A 36 -2.68 7.64 13.47
N LEU A 37 -1.43 7.18 13.63
CA LEU A 37 -1.14 5.75 13.76
C LEU A 37 -1.89 5.12 14.95
N ASN A 38 -1.76 5.72 16.13
CA ASN A 38 -2.38 5.23 17.36
C ASN A 38 -3.91 5.29 17.29
N ASP A 39 -4.47 6.32 16.63
CA ASP A 39 -5.90 6.44 16.42
C ASP A 39 -6.42 5.29 15.53
N VAL A 40 -5.74 4.97 14.43
CA VAL A 40 -6.11 3.84 13.56
C VAL A 40 -6.00 2.50 14.31
N ILE A 41 -4.94 2.29 15.09
CA ILE A 41 -4.77 1.08 15.91
C ILE A 41 -5.91 0.95 16.92
N THR A 42 -6.20 2.02 17.66
CA THR A 42 -7.25 2.03 18.70
C THR A 42 -8.64 1.77 18.12
N LEU A 43 -8.89 2.24 16.89
CA LEU A 43 -10.15 1.99 16.17
C LEU A 43 -10.28 0.53 15.68
N GLY A 44 -9.22 -0.27 15.76
CA GLY A 44 -9.24 -1.70 15.46
C GLY A 44 -9.01 -2.06 13.99
N PHE A 45 -8.50 -1.13 13.18
CA PHE A 45 -8.07 -1.45 11.80
C PHE A 45 -6.92 -2.47 11.82
N LYS A 46 -6.82 -3.26 10.74
CA LYS A 46 -5.81 -4.32 10.61
C LYS A 46 -4.63 -3.94 9.73
N THR A 47 -4.86 -3.03 8.79
CA THR A 47 -3.82 -2.59 7.85
C THR A 47 -3.96 -1.10 7.59
N ILE A 48 -2.83 -0.39 7.45
CA ILE A 48 -2.77 0.95 6.87
C ILE A 48 -2.15 0.84 5.48
N LEU A 49 -2.86 1.31 4.46
CA LEU A 49 -2.32 1.49 3.11
C LEU A 49 -1.78 2.91 2.95
N THR A 50 -0.47 3.05 2.70
CA THR A 50 0.22 4.34 2.67
C THR A 50 1.34 4.36 1.61
N SER A 51 1.61 5.55 1.05
CA SER A 51 2.82 5.83 0.27
C SER A 51 3.89 6.56 1.09
N GLY A 52 3.77 6.55 2.42
CA GLY A 52 4.66 7.28 3.32
C GLY A 52 4.48 8.80 3.25
N ARG A 53 3.27 9.27 2.92
CA ARG A 53 2.97 10.70 2.66
C ARG A 53 3.71 11.30 1.46
N CYS A 54 4.19 10.46 0.54
CA CYS A 54 4.84 10.87 -0.70
C CYS A 54 4.00 10.52 -1.94
N LYS A 55 4.43 10.90 -3.15
CA LYS A 55 3.68 10.54 -4.37
C LYS A 55 3.71 9.04 -4.59
N THR A 56 4.85 8.40 -4.33
CA THR A 56 5.05 6.95 -4.47
C THR A 56 5.61 6.33 -3.18
N ALA A 57 5.39 5.03 -2.96
CA ALA A 57 5.98 4.31 -1.83
C ALA A 57 7.52 4.34 -1.87
N SER A 58 8.13 4.34 -3.07
CA SER A 58 9.59 4.41 -3.22
C SER A 58 10.17 5.74 -2.72
N GLU A 59 9.43 6.84 -2.84
CA GLU A 59 9.83 8.14 -2.27
C GLU A 59 9.61 8.17 -0.75
N GLY A 60 8.58 7.48 -0.24
CA GLY A 60 8.19 7.47 1.16
C GLY A 60 8.84 6.40 2.04
N ILE A 61 9.88 5.71 1.57
CA ILE A 61 10.49 4.55 2.26
C ILE A 61 10.84 4.87 3.72
N SER A 62 11.51 6.00 3.99
CA SER A 62 11.92 6.36 5.34
C SER A 62 10.72 6.54 6.29
N THR A 63 9.64 7.17 5.81
CA THR A 63 8.40 7.33 6.57
C THR A 63 7.73 5.99 6.81
N ILE A 64 7.67 5.13 5.80
CA ILE A 64 7.08 3.79 5.90
C ILE A 64 7.83 2.94 6.92
N LYS A 65 9.17 2.92 6.87
CA LYS A 65 10.01 2.22 7.86
C LYS A 65 9.72 2.71 9.28
N ASN A 66 9.64 4.03 9.48
CA ASN A 66 9.30 4.59 10.78
C ASN A 66 7.90 4.17 11.27
N LEU A 67 6.91 4.12 10.36
CA LEU A 67 5.56 3.65 10.70
C LEU A 67 5.57 2.18 11.10
N ILE A 68 6.30 1.32 10.39
CA ILE A 68 6.46 -0.10 10.72
C ILE A 68 7.08 -0.26 12.11
N ASP A 69 8.17 0.45 12.38
CA ASP A 69 8.86 0.38 13.68
C ASP A 69 7.97 0.82 14.84
N ARG A 70 7.15 1.85 14.62
CA ARG A 70 6.20 2.36 15.62
C ARG A 70 4.97 1.47 15.78
N ALA A 71 4.52 0.81 14.71
CA ALA A 71 3.36 -0.06 14.71
C ALA A 71 3.64 -1.40 15.39
N GLY A 72 4.88 -1.89 15.31
CA GLY A 72 5.26 -3.20 15.84
C GLY A 72 4.36 -4.30 15.27
N SER A 73 3.76 -5.11 16.14
CA SER A 73 2.82 -6.17 15.77
C SER A 73 1.34 -5.77 15.88
N GLU A 74 1.03 -4.52 16.22
CA GLU A 74 -0.35 -4.09 16.50
C GLU A 74 -1.17 -3.88 15.22
N ILE A 75 -0.52 -3.43 14.14
CA ILE A 75 -1.16 -3.18 12.84
C ILE A 75 -0.15 -3.38 11.70
N SER A 76 -0.62 -3.89 10.57
CA SER A 76 0.19 -4.03 9.37
C SER A 76 0.30 -2.69 8.63
N ILE A 77 1.52 -2.32 8.21
CA ILE A 77 1.74 -1.17 7.32
C ILE A 77 2.01 -1.71 5.92
N MET A 78 1.08 -1.45 5.01
CA MET A 78 1.11 -1.92 3.63
C MET A 78 1.53 -0.77 2.70
N PRO A 79 2.76 -0.76 2.18
CA PRO A 79 3.19 0.22 1.20
C PRO A 79 2.33 0.13 -0.06
N GLY A 80 2.02 1.26 -0.67
CA GLY A 80 1.32 1.34 -1.94
C GLY A 80 1.60 2.63 -2.69
N SER A 81 1.07 2.74 -3.92
CA SER A 81 1.40 3.78 -4.92
C SER A 81 2.72 3.53 -5.64
N GLY A 82 2.64 3.03 -6.88
CA GLY A 82 3.78 2.84 -7.77
C GLY A 82 4.60 1.56 -7.56
N ILE A 83 4.13 0.63 -6.73
CA ILE A 83 4.82 -0.66 -6.50
C ILE A 83 4.71 -1.54 -7.74
N ASN A 84 5.85 -2.04 -8.21
CA ASN A 84 5.99 -2.84 -9.43
C ASN A 84 7.23 -3.76 -9.33
N PRO A 85 7.48 -4.67 -10.30
CA PRO A 85 8.62 -5.57 -10.26
C PRO A 85 10.00 -4.91 -10.12
N LEU A 86 10.16 -3.66 -10.57
CA LEU A 86 11.44 -2.95 -10.57
C LEU A 86 11.82 -2.38 -9.19
N ASN A 87 10.84 -2.13 -8.31
CA ASN A 87 11.08 -1.47 -7.03
C ASN A 87 10.64 -2.27 -5.79
N ILE A 88 9.83 -3.32 -5.94
CA ILE A 88 9.27 -4.06 -4.80
C ILE A 88 10.36 -4.67 -3.90
N LYS A 89 11.46 -5.16 -4.49
CA LYS A 89 12.59 -5.72 -3.73
C LYS A 89 13.17 -4.68 -2.77
N ARG A 90 13.53 -3.52 -3.31
CA ARG A 90 14.12 -2.41 -2.55
C ARG A 90 13.18 -1.93 -1.44
N ILE A 91 11.90 -1.77 -1.76
CA ILE A 91 10.90 -1.35 -0.77
C ILE A 91 10.83 -2.39 0.36
N ALA A 92 10.76 -3.68 0.04
CA ALA A 92 10.71 -4.73 1.05
C ALA A 92 11.95 -4.72 1.95
N GLU A 93 13.15 -4.69 1.37
CA GLU A 93 14.42 -4.69 2.11
C GLU A 93 14.60 -3.45 3.00
N GLU A 94 14.27 -2.25 2.49
CA GLU A 94 14.49 -1.00 3.23
C GLU A 94 13.39 -0.70 4.25
N THR A 95 12.17 -1.20 4.05
CA THR A 95 11.04 -0.95 4.97
C THR A 95 10.79 -2.08 5.96
N GLY A 96 11.10 -3.33 5.60
CA GLY A 96 10.70 -4.51 6.36
C GLY A 96 9.21 -4.84 6.26
N ALA A 97 8.49 -4.27 5.28
CA ALA A 97 7.07 -4.54 5.11
C ALA A 97 6.78 -6.00 4.69
N GLU A 98 5.70 -6.57 5.22
CA GLU A 98 5.25 -7.93 4.89
C GLU A 98 4.07 -7.96 3.91
N GLU A 99 3.33 -6.86 3.80
CA GLU A 99 2.19 -6.68 2.90
C GLU A 99 2.48 -5.55 1.89
N PHE A 100 2.05 -5.71 0.64
CA PHE A 100 2.26 -4.71 -0.42
C PHE A 100 1.01 -4.53 -1.28
N HIS A 101 0.73 -3.30 -1.69
CA HIS A 101 -0.35 -2.97 -2.60
C HIS A 101 0.16 -2.47 -3.95
N SER A 102 -0.20 -3.18 -5.02
CA SER A 102 0.11 -2.83 -6.40
C SER A 102 -1.14 -2.92 -7.27
N SER A 103 -1.22 -2.07 -8.32
CA SER A 103 -2.21 -2.22 -9.39
C SER A 103 -1.94 -3.45 -10.27
N GLY A 104 -0.76 -4.05 -10.15
CA GLY A 104 -0.34 -5.23 -10.91
C GLY A 104 -0.16 -4.95 -12.40
N GLN A 105 -0.08 -3.68 -12.82
CA GLN A 105 0.12 -3.32 -14.22
C GLN A 105 1.59 -3.55 -14.61
N ASP A 106 1.80 -3.82 -15.90
CA ASP A 106 3.13 -3.80 -16.48
C ASP A 106 3.65 -2.35 -16.50
N PRO A 107 4.74 -2.04 -15.77
CA PRO A 107 5.27 -0.68 -15.69
C PRO A 107 5.80 -0.15 -17.02
N GLU A 108 6.06 -1.03 -18.00
CA GLU A 108 6.56 -0.67 -19.32
C GLU A 108 5.45 -0.64 -20.38
N ARG A 109 4.22 -1.05 -20.02
CA ARG A 109 3.09 -1.09 -20.94
C ARG A 109 2.69 0.32 -21.35
N ARG A 110 2.79 0.59 -22.65
CA ARG A 110 2.29 1.82 -23.23
C ARG A 110 0.75 1.78 -23.30
N PRO A 111 0.06 2.90 -23.03
CA PRO A 111 -1.38 2.99 -23.23
C PRO A 111 -1.73 2.65 -24.68
N VAL A 112 -2.67 1.73 -24.87
CA VAL A 112 -3.32 1.58 -26.18
C VAL A 112 -4.33 2.71 -26.27
N ILE A 113 -4.11 3.65 -27.18
CA ILE A 113 -5.03 4.72 -27.47
C ILE A 113 -6.03 4.19 -28.50
N VAL A 114 -7.28 4.05 -28.10
CA VAL A 114 -8.39 3.78 -29.02
C VAL A 114 -9.12 5.10 -29.25
N GLU A 115 -9.25 5.52 -30.51
CA GLU A 115 -10.16 6.60 -30.87
C GLU A 115 -11.59 6.06 -30.78
N ASP A 116 -12.32 6.50 -29.76
CA ASP A 116 -13.73 6.17 -29.59
C ASP A 116 -14.57 7.32 -30.18
N PHE A 117 -15.18 7.11 -31.35
CA PHE A 117 -15.97 8.15 -32.01
C PHE A 117 -17.27 8.50 -31.26
N VAL A 118 -17.65 7.71 -30.23
CA VAL A 118 -18.88 7.89 -29.44
C VAL A 118 -18.63 8.73 -28.19
N VAL A 119 -17.42 8.65 -27.61
CA VAL A 119 -17.02 9.43 -26.42
C VAL A 119 -15.85 10.32 -26.80
N LYS A 120 -16.01 11.65 -26.77
CA LYS A 120 -14.89 12.58 -26.96
C LYS A 120 -13.79 12.32 -25.92
N GLY A 121 -12.74 11.59 -26.30
CA GLY A 121 -11.59 11.30 -25.44
C GLY A 121 -10.79 10.10 -25.92
N THR A 122 -9.56 9.97 -25.42
CA THR A 122 -8.76 8.75 -25.57
C THR A 122 -9.05 7.82 -24.41
N THR A 123 -9.59 6.64 -24.69
CA THR A 123 -9.84 5.63 -23.65
C THR A 123 -8.65 4.67 -23.63
N SER A 124 -7.95 4.59 -22.48
CA SER A 124 -7.02 3.51 -22.20
C SER A 124 -7.59 2.68 -21.05
N TYR A 125 -7.60 1.36 -21.21
CA TYR A 125 -8.06 0.44 -20.17
C TYR A 125 -6.83 -0.10 -19.43
N PRO A 126 -6.52 0.42 -18.23
CA PRO A 126 -5.46 -0.15 -17.42
C PRO A 126 -5.88 -1.54 -16.94
N LEU A 127 -5.21 -2.57 -17.45
CA LEU A 127 -5.43 -3.95 -17.03
C LEU A 127 -4.23 -4.42 -16.21
N SER A 128 -4.50 -5.16 -15.15
CA SER A 128 -3.46 -5.90 -14.45
C SER A 128 -2.81 -6.92 -15.40
N ASP A 129 -1.51 -7.09 -15.25
CA ASP A 129 -0.67 -7.98 -16.03
C ASP A 129 -0.20 -9.15 -15.15
N GLU A 130 -0.58 -10.36 -15.55
CA GLU A 130 -0.28 -11.58 -14.79
C GLU A 130 1.22 -11.79 -14.63
N LEU A 131 2.02 -11.46 -15.66
CA LEU A 131 3.47 -11.64 -15.62
C LEU A 131 4.11 -10.71 -14.58
N SER A 132 3.64 -9.48 -14.49
CA SER A 132 4.08 -8.50 -13.49
C SER A 132 3.74 -8.95 -12.07
N VAL A 133 2.54 -9.48 -11.85
CA VAL A 133 2.16 -10.05 -10.55
C VAL A 133 3.04 -11.25 -10.19
N LYS A 134 3.25 -12.18 -11.12
CA LYS A 134 4.12 -13.36 -10.91
C LYS A 134 5.57 -12.96 -10.62
N LYS A 135 6.11 -11.97 -11.32
CA LYS A 135 7.47 -11.43 -11.08
C LYS A 135 7.57 -10.86 -9.66
N MET A 136 6.62 -10.03 -9.23
CA MET A 136 6.61 -9.47 -7.87
C MET A 136 6.53 -10.58 -6.80
N ARG A 137 5.65 -11.57 -6.98
CA ARG A 137 5.52 -12.72 -6.06
C ARG A 137 6.85 -13.47 -5.94
N LYS A 138 7.48 -13.81 -7.07
CA LYS A 138 8.77 -14.50 -7.10
C LYS A 138 9.86 -13.74 -6.35
N ILE A 139 9.96 -12.42 -6.56
CA ILE A 139 10.93 -11.56 -5.86
C ILE A 139 10.72 -11.63 -4.34
N LEU A 140 9.47 -11.54 -3.88
CA LEU A 140 9.15 -11.61 -2.44
C LEU A 140 9.43 -13.01 -1.85
N ASP A 141 9.14 -14.08 -2.60
CA ASP A 141 9.46 -15.46 -2.17
C ASP A 141 10.96 -15.65 -1.96
N GLU A 142 11.77 -15.15 -2.89
CA GLU A 142 13.24 -15.24 -2.81
C GLU A 142 13.80 -14.48 -1.60
N LEU A 143 13.24 -13.31 -1.28
CA LEU A 143 13.62 -12.55 -0.08
C LEU A 143 13.28 -13.32 1.21
N GLN A 144 12.06 -13.85 1.33
CA GLN A 144 11.65 -14.61 2.50
C GLN A 144 12.49 -15.88 2.71
N PHE A 145 12.90 -16.53 1.62
CA PHE A 145 13.82 -17.66 1.70
C PHE A 145 15.19 -17.26 2.23
N GLN A 146 15.76 -16.15 1.73
CA GLN A 146 17.05 -15.64 2.18
C GLN A 146 17.06 -15.26 3.66
N ASP A 147 15.98 -14.66 4.17
CA ASP A 147 15.90 -14.32 5.59
C ASP A 147 15.80 -15.56 6.48
N LYS A 148 15.07 -16.60 6.09
CA LYS A 148 15.05 -17.88 6.83
C LYS A 148 16.40 -18.59 6.81
N ALA A 149 17.12 -18.55 5.69
CA ALA A 149 18.43 -19.18 5.56
C ALA A 149 19.52 -18.56 6.47
N LYS A 150 19.36 -17.30 6.91
CA LYS A 150 20.30 -16.66 7.86
C LYS A 150 20.27 -17.27 9.27
N TYR A 151 19.23 -18.03 9.61
CA TYR A 151 19.02 -18.61 10.94
C TYR A 151 19.33 -20.12 11.01
N TYR A 152 19.90 -20.71 9.95
CA TYR A 152 20.40 -22.09 9.89
C TYR A 152 21.91 -22.09 9.67
#